data_AF-A0A2R6GKF5-F1
#
_entry.id   AF-A0A2R6GKF5-F1
#
_cell.length_a   1.000
_cell.length_b   1.000
_cell.length_c   1.000
_cell.angle_alpha   90.00
_cell.angle_beta   90.00
_cell.angle_gamma   90.00
#
_symmetry.space_group_name_H-M   'P 1'
#
loop_
_entity.id
_entity.type
_entity.pdbx_description
1 polymer ?
#
loop_
_entity_poly.entity_id
_entity_poly.type
_entity_poly.pdbx_seq_one_letter_code
_entity_poly.pdbx_strand_id
1 'polypeptide(L)'
;MVDVNDASGMGKQLQRQWELLEEADIPDADRAAISAFVTHRREIEDTARSTRRTDLSNLRCASERADVPLTEMDLADVRDLFDTLTTSRDQGGYGLDPSGSGMFDYKRALRVFFDWLDGDPEYGDYPFADRITLPDRDVQGAATEDEMLTPEEVERLKDAANHPRDRALIALLADVCPRVTLLLGLRVGDVSLDGDEPWFRPNPNVEDGHKGVDDDPIPILYSRGELRSWVNQHHPDPRDHAPLWPVLKGYDRENPQQCALGDDRLRDLLAECADRADLDKPAEPHHFRRVALTRMSNSDRLTPQEITHIAGWASQQMLEVYDYTTAEERNAAIHETLGFSDGKSGDGTDLDMDPVACPNCRTKVPSAAHFCPQCGAAVDEVVKSEVEDRKRRATEQSITADDPDAAVVYQKLAERLDMDPEFVRQALSDDAGHADSPS
;
A
#
# COMPACT_ATOMS: atom_id res chain seq x y z
N MET A 1 -6.32 8.79 -17.15
CA MET A 1 -5.68 7.59 -17.73
C MET A 1 -4.27 7.50 -17.19
N VAL A 2 -4.01 6.41 -16.47
CA VAL A 2 -2.78 6.10 -15.74
C VAL A 2 -2.23 4.81 -16.36
N ASP A 3 -0.96 4.83 -16.72
CA ASP A 3 -0.29 3.66 -17.28
C ASP A 3 0.00 2.65 -16.18
N VAL A 4 -0.28 1.36 -16.39
CA VAL A 4 0.07 0.29 -15.44
C VAL A 4 1.58 0.22 -15.19
N ASN A 5 2.41 0.64 -16.13
CA ASN A 5 3.87 0.67 -15.97
C ASN A 5 4.37 1.95 -15.26
N ASP A 6 3.50 2.94 -15.07
CA ASP A 6 3.76 4.18 -14.33
C ASP A 6 2.52 4.57 -13.51
N ALA A 7 2.10 3.68 -12.60
CA ALA A 7 0.88 3.87 -11.82
C ALA A 7 0.91 5.13 -10.92
N SER A 8 2.12 5.59 -10.57
CA SER A 8 2.34 6.84 -9.85
C SER A 8 2.31 8.10 -10.73
N GLY A 9 2.32 7.94 -12.06
CA GLY A 9 2.41 9.04 -13.02
C GLY A 9 3.72 9.82 -12.92
N MET A 10 4.80 9.19 -12.48
CA MET A 10 6.09 9.81 -12.21
C MET A 10 6.68 10.48 -13.46
N GLY A 11 6.47 9.88 -14.64
CA GLY A 11 6.90 10.46 -15.90
C GLY A 11 6.26 11.84 -16.16
N LYS A 12 4.94 11.93 -15.97
CA LYS A 12 4.20 13.20 -16.12
C LYS A 12 4.57 14.21 -15.04
N GLN A 13 4.76 13.76 -13.80
CA GLN A 13 5.19 14.64 -12.71
C GLN A 13 6.58 15.21 -12.97
N LEU A 14 7.52 14.39 -13.46
CA LEU A 14 8.87 14.83 -13.82
C LEU A 14 8.83 15.83 -14.98
N GLN A 15 8.06 15.55 -16.04
CA GLN A 15 7.86 16.48 -17.14
C GLN A 15 7.31 17.83 -16.66
N ARG A 16 6.32 17.81 -15.76
CA ARG A 16 5.77 19.04 -15.17
C ARG A 16 6.83 19.84 -14.41
N GLN A 17 7.78 19.19 -13.73
CA GLN A 17 8.85 19.91 -13.05
C GLN A 17 9.83 20.58 -14.02
N TRP A 18 10.06 20.01 -15.20
CA TRP A 18 10.82 20.65 -16.27
C TRP A 18 10.10 21.89 -16.81
N GLU A 19 8.81 21.80 -17.11
CA GLU A 19 8.00 22.94 -17.53
C GLU A 19 8.03 24.06 -16.48
N LEU A 20 7.86 23.71 -15.20
CA LEU A 20 7.93 24.68 -14.11
C LEU A 20 9.33 25.30 -13.97
N LEU A 21 10.40 24.54 -14.24
CA LEU A 21 11.76 25.10 -14.27
C LEU A 21 11.92 26.09 -15.41
N GLU A 22 11.29 25.89 -16.57
CA GLU A 22 11.32 26.85 -17.69
C GLU A 22 10.49 28.11 -17.40
N GLU A 23 9.35 27.95 -16.70
CA GLU A 23 8.42 29.04 -16.36
C GLU A 23 8.86 29.88 -15.14
N ALA A 24 9.77 29.36 -14.31
CA ALA A 24 10.16 29.97 -13.04
C ALA A 24 10.79 31.36 -13.21
N ASP A 25 10.50 32.28 -12.29
CA ASP A 25 11.17 33.58 -12.20
C ASP A 25 12.46 33.45 -11.38
N ILE A 26 13.49 32.89 -12.01
CA ILE A 26 14.81 32.62 -11.41
C ILE A 26 15.94 33.12 -12.33
N PRO A 27 17.15 33.36 -11.80
CA PRO A 27 18.32 33.71 -12.62
C PRO A 27 18.57 32.69 -13.74
N ASP A 28 18.94 33.17 -14.92
CA ASP A 28 19.23 32.30 -16.08
C ASP A 28 20.40 31.34 -15.81
N ALA A 29 21.39 31.77 -15.03
CA ALA A 29 22.51 30.94 -14.61
C ALA A 29 22.06 29.74 -13.76
N ASP A 30 21.19 29.98 -12.77
CA ASP A 30 20.60 28.91 -11.95
C ASP A 30 19.78 27.95 -12.80
N ARG A 31 18.94 28.48 -13.70
CA ARG A 31 18.11 27.65 -14.58
C ARG A 31 18.96 26.73 -15.45
N ALA A 32 20.02 27.26 -16.05
CA ALA A 32 20.97 26.49 -16.86
C ALA A 32 21.70 25.43 -16.03
N ALA A 33 22.19 25.80 -14.83
CA ALA A 33 22.89 24.91 -13.93
C ALA A 33 21.99 23.76 -13.43
N ILE A 34 20.76 24.06 -13.02
CA ILE A 34 19.78 23.05 -12.58
C ILE A 34 19.45 22.09 -13.73
N SER A 35 19.25 22.61 -14.94
CA SER A 35 19.00 21.79 -16.12
C SER A 35 20.18 20.86 -16.45
N ALA A 36 21.40 21.40 -16.44
CA ALA A 36 22.62 20.64 -16.68
C ALA A 36 22.83 19.56 -15.61
N PHE A 37 22.66 19.91 -14.34
CA PHE A 37 22.75 18.99 -13.21
C PHE A 37 21.77 17.83 -13.34
N VAL A 38 20.47 18.11 -13.56
CA VAL A 38 19.46 17.04 -13.63
C VAL A 38 19.65 16.17 -14.88
N THR A 39 20.20 16.74 -15.96
CA THR A 39 20.63 15.97 -17.14
C THR A 39 21.80 15.06 -16.81
N HIS A 40 22.83 15.56 -16.11
CA HIS A 40 23.95 14.76 -15.61
C HIS A 40 23.47 13.60 -14.73
N ARG A 41 22.59 13.90 -13.76
CA ARG A 41 21.97 12.93 -12.86
C ARG A 41 21.24 11.81 -13.61
N ARG A 42 20.69 12.10 -14.79
CA ARG A 42 20.05 11.11 -15.66
C ARG A 42 21.08 10.32 -16.46
N GLU A 43 21.99 11.00 -17.15
CA GLU A 43 22.80 10.39 -18.20
C GLU A 43 24.08 9.72 -17.68
N ILE A 44 24.61 10.21 -16.56
CA ILE A 44 25.87 9.72 -15.97
C ILE A 44 25.61 8.89 -14.72
N GLU A 45 24.72 9.35 -13.84
CA GLU A 45 24.45 8.68 -12.56
C GLU A 45 23.26 7.69 -12.59
N ASP A 46 22.52 7.64 -13.69
CA ASP A 46 21.34 6.77 -13.88
C ASP A 46 20.31 6.86 -12.73
N THR A 47 20.05 8.08 -12.28
CA THR A 47 19.16 8.30 -11.12
C THR A 47 17.68 8.12 -11.49
N ALA A 48 16.91 7.59 -10.53
CA ALA A 48 15.47 7.37 -10.67
C ALA A 48 14.70 8.67 -11.00
N ARG A 49 13.55 8.56 -11.68
CA ARG A 49 12.75 9.73 -12.06
C ARG A 49 12.24 10.48 -10.83
N SER A 50 11.88 9.76 -9.77
CA SER A 50 11.44 10.34 -8.49
C SER A 50 12.52 11.24 -7.85
N THR A 51 13.79 10.83 -7.93
CA THR A 51 14.92 11.61 -7.44
C THR A 51 15.08 12.87 -8.27
N ARG A 52 15.12 12.76 -9.60
CA ARG A 52 15.23 13.91 -10.51
C ARG A 52 14.07 14.89 -10.37
N ARG A 53 12.84 14.40 -10.18
CA ARG A 53 11.65 15.22 -9.90
C ARG A 53 11.85 16.04 -8.62
N THR A 54 12.41 15.41 -7.59
CA THR A 54 12.66 16.04 -6.29
C THR A 54 13.80 17.06 -6.39
N ASP A 55 14.89 16.71 -7.09
CA ASP A 55 16.02 17.60 -7.36
C ASP A 55 15.54 18.86 -8.12
N LEU A 56 14.80 18.71 -9.23
CA LEU A 56 14.20 19.84 -9.96
C LEU A 56 13.31 20.72 -9.08
N SER A 57 12.38 20.10 -8.37
CA SER A 57 11.42 20.84 -7.54
C SER A 57 12.13 21.64 -6.46
N ASN A 58 13.06 21.03 -5.73
CA ASN A 58 13.73 21.68 -4.61
C ASN A 58 14.76 22.70 -5.05
N LEU A 59 15.52 22.45 -6.12
CA LEU A 59 16.50 23.41 -6.61
C LEU A 59 15.82 24.62 -7.24
N ARG A 60 14.76 24.43 -8.06
CA ARG A 60 13.96 25.56 -8.57
C ARG A 60 13.41 26.39 -7.40
N CYS A 61 12.75 25.73 -6.45
CA CYS A 61 12.18 26.44 -5.31
C CYS A 61 13.26 27.06 -4.43
N ALA A 62 14.46 26.48 -4.32
CA ALA A 62 15.56 27.09 -3.57
C ALA A 62 16.02 28.39 -4.25
N SER A 63 16.17 28.38 -5.58
CA SER A 63 16.52 29.55 -6.38
C SER A 63 15.44 30.65 -6.30
N GLU A 64 14.14 30.29 -6.34
CA GLU A 64 13.04 31.25 -6.18
C GLU A 64 12.99 31.92 -4.79
N ARG A 65 13.55 31.26 -3.78
CA ARG A 65 13.39 31.63 -2.36
C ARG A 65 14.64 32.25 -1.76
N ALA A 66 15.77 32.12 -2.43
CA ALA A 66 17.03 32.66 -1.99
C ALA A 66 17.17 34.11 -2.47
N ASP A 67 17.84 34.94 -1.66
CA ASP A 67 18.20 36.30 -2.04
C ASP A 67 19.40 36.33 -3.02
N VAL A 68 20.18 35.24 -3.07
CA VAL A 68 21.38 35.09 -3.89
C VAL A 68 21.17 33.94 -4.87
N PRO A 69 21.56 34.09 -6.16
CA PRO A 69 21.54 32.97 -7.11
C PRO A 69 22.30 31.77 -6.57
N LEU A 70 21.77 30.56 -6.76
CA LEU A 70 22.43 29.33 -6.33
C LEU A 70 23.85 29.23 -6.86
N THR A 71 24.10 29.64 -8.12
CA THR A 71 25.44 29.64 -8.74
C THR A 71 26.39 30.73 -8.21
N GLU A 72 25.97 31.50 -7.21
CA GLU A 72 26.79 32.55 -6.58
C GLU A 72 26.87 32.39 -5.05
N MET A 73 26.20 31.37 -4.49
CA MET A 73 26.09 31.17 -3.06
C MET A 73 27.40 30.76 -2.39
N ASP A 74 27.63 31.31 -1.20
CA ASP A 74 28.51 30.72 -0.20
C ASP A 74 27.73 30.00 0.92
N LEU A 75 28.46 29.49 1.93
CA LEU A 75 27.83 28.76 3.04
C LEU A 75 26.93 29.65 3.93
N ALA A 76 27.19 30.95 4.03
CA ALA A 76 26.32 31.87 4.74
C ALA A 76 24.99 32.03 3.99
N ASP A 77 25.03 32.19 2.67
CA ASP A 77 23.80 32.30 1.86
C ASP A 77 22.93 31.03 1.96
N VAL A 78 23.55 29.85 1.97
CA VAL A 78 22.84 28.58 2.20
C VAL A 78 22.17 28.53 3.57
N ARG A 79 22.81 29.09 4.61
CA ARG A 79 22.22 29.17 5.95
C ARG A 79 21.05 30.15 5.98
N ASP A 80 21.18 31.29 5.32
CA ASP A 80 20.11 32.28 5.21
C ASP A 80 18.89 31.71 4.47
N LEU A 81 19.12 30.88 3.43
CA LEU A 81 18.05 30.10 2.80
C LEU A 81 17.40 29.11 3.78
N PHE A 82 18.17 28.37 4.57
CA PHE A 82 17.61 27.45 5.57
C PHE A 82 16.81 28.18 6.66
N ASP A 83 17.28 29.34 7.10
CA ASP A 83 16.56 30.19 8.05
C ASP A 83 15.24 30.68 7.42
N THR A 84 15.24 31.08 6.15
CA THR A 84 14.02 31.45 5.40
C THR A 84 13.04 30.28 5.28
N LEU A 85 13.55 29.08 4.99
CA LEU A 85 12.73 27.87 4.85
C LEU A 85 12.09 27.44 6.17
N THR A 86 12.78 27.61 7.30
CA THR A 86 12.29 27.22 8.63
C THR A 86 11.45 28.29 9.32
N THR A 87 11.70 29.56 9.01
CA THR A 87 10.91 30.69 9.51
C THR A 87 9.42 30.48 9.23
N SER A 88 8.57 30.80 10.19
CA SER A 88 7.14 30.56 10.08
C SER A 88 6.48 31.42 9.00
N ARG A 89 5.35 30.94 8.46
CA ARG A 89 4.64 31.63 7.36
C ARG A 89 4.12 33.01 7.75
N ASP A 90 3.74 33.20 9.02
CA ASP A 90 3.33 34.50 9.56
C ASP A 90 4.48 35.51 9.63
N GLN A 91 5.73 35.04 9.61
CA GLN A 91 6.94 35.85 9.60
C GLN A 91 7.55 35.98 8.20
N GLY A 92 6.85 35.51 7.16
CA GLY A 92 7.31 35.59 5.77
C GLY A 92 8.19 34.42 5.31
N GLY A 93 8.37 33.38 6.13
CA GLY A 93 9.08 32.16 5.73
C GLY A 93 8.15 31.04 5.22
N TYR A 94 8.68 29.81 5.16
CA TYR A 94 7.95 28.65 4.61
C TYR A 94 7.43 27.66 5.67
N GLY A 95 7.89 27.79 6.91
CA GLY A 95 7.48 27.01 8.07
C GLY A 95 7.83 25.52 7.97
N LEU A 96 8.96 25.18 7.34
CA LEU A 96 9.43 23.80 7.30
C LEU A 96 9.99 23.38 8.66
N ASP A 97 9.63 22.17 9.10
CA ASP A 97 10.28 21.53 10.24
C ASP A 97 11.77 21.29 9.92
N PRO A 98 12.71 21.79 10.73
CA PRO A 98 14.15 21.59 10.54
C PRO A 98 14.59 20.12 10.46
N SER A 99 13.85 19.23 11.11
CA SER A 99 14.03 17.76 11.11
C SER A 99 13.07 17.03 10.16
N GLY A 100 12.16 17.75 9.51
CA GLY A 100 11.13 17.17 8.65
C GLY A 100 11.65 16.72 7.28
N SER A 101 10.83 15.92 6.60
CA SER A 101 11.10 15.39 5.25
C SER A 101 11.35 16.50 4.22
N GLY A 102 10.60 17.60 4.30
CA GLY A 102 10.78 18.76 3.42
C GLY A 102 12.19 19.34 3.53
N MET A 103 12.66 19.60 4.76
CA MET A 103 14.01 20.13 4.98
C MET A 103 15.10 19.13 4.58
N PHE A 104 14.88 17.84 4.86
CA PHE A 104 15.77 16.77 4.39
C PHE A 104 15.92 16.80 2.87
N ASP A 105 14.82 16.89 2.12
CA ASP A 105 14.86 16.85 0.66
C ASP A 105 15.52 18.10 0.06
N TYR A 106 15.35 19.29 0.66
CA TYR A 106 16.12 20.50 0.29
C TYR A 106 17.61 20.32 0.51
N LYS A 107 18.01 19.94 1.74
CA LYS A 107 19.41 19.75 2.09
C LYS A 107 20.09 18.69 1.22
N ARG A 108 19.39 17.59 0.94
CA ARG A 108 19.90 16.54 0.04
C ARG A 108 20.13 17.09 -1.36
N ALA A 109 19.13 17.74 -1.97
CA ALA A 109 19.23 18.27 -3.33
C ALA A 109 20.34 19.33 -3.45
N LEU A 110 20.41 20.27 -2.51
CA LEU A 110 21.44 21.32 -2.49
C LEU A 110 22.83 20.72 -2.29
N ARG A 111 22.99 19.76 -1.38
CA ARG A 111 24.29 19.10 -1.16
C ARG A 111 24.84 18.47 -2.44
N VAL A 112 24.04 17.64 -3.11
CA VAL A 112 24.50 16.95 -4.33
C VAL A 112 24.67 17.92 -5.51
N PHE A 113 23.89 18.99 -5.55
CA PHE A 113 24.01 20.03 -6.58
C PHE A 113 25.31 20.84 -6.42
N PHE A 114 25.61 21.31 -5.21
CA PHE A 114 26.85 22.05 -4.95
C PHE A 114 28.09 21.16 -5.09
N ASP A 115 28.02 19.89 -4.69
CA ASP A 115 29.09 18.91 -4.92
C ASP A 115 29.37 18.72 -6.42
N TRP A 116 28.32 18.65 -7.24
CA TRP A 116 28.44 18.59 -8.69
C TRP A 116 29.04 19.88 -9.28
N LEU A 117 28.60 21.06 -8.83
CA LEU A 117 29.15 22.34 -9.27
C LEU A 117 30.64 22.49 -8.93
N ASP A 118 31.06 22.11 -7.72
CA ASP A 118 32.47 22.14 -7.28
C ASP A 118 33.36 21.24 -8.16
N GLY A 119 32.79 20.15 -8.66
CA GLY A 119 33.49 19.20 -9.53
C GLY A 119 33.56 19.58 -11.01
N ASP A 120 32.78 20.57 -11.45
CA ASP A 120 32.67 20.94 -12.87
C ASP A 120 33.43 22.26 -13.17
N PRO A 121 34.47 22.24 -14.03
CA PRO A 121 35.29 23.41 -14.33
C PRO A 121 34.56 24.60 -14.95
N GLU A 122 33.32 24.43 -15.42
CA GLU A 122 32.49 25.52 -15.94
C GLU A 122 31.96 26.43 -14.81
N TYR A 123 31.92 25.93 -13.57
CA TYR A 123 31.40 26.63 -12.40
C TYR A 123 32.51 27.02 -11.41
N GLY A 124 32.13 27.79 -10.38
CA GLY A 124 33.03 28.22 -9.31
C GLY A 124 33.33 27.12 -8.28
N ASP A 125 34.09 27.47 -7.24
CA ASP A 125 34.41 26.56 -6.14
C ASP A 125 33.29 26.58 -5.07
N TYR A 126 32.76 25.40 -4.73
CA TYR A 126 31.74 25.18 -3.69
C TYR A 126 32.20 24.14 -2.65
N PRO A 127 33.35 24.33 -1.98
CA PRO A 127 33.94 23.34 -1.05
C PRO A 127 33.10 23.13 0.22
N PHE A 128 32.00 23.86 0.37
CA PHE A 128 31.09 23.75 1.49
C PHE A 128 29.99 22.70 1.30
N ALA A 129 29.86 22.07 0.12
CA ALA A 129 28.81 21.09 -0.17
C ALA A 129 28.73 20.00 0.92
N ASP A 130 29.88 19.43 1.31
CA ASP A 130 29.97 18.42 2.37
C ASP A 130 29.62 18.91 3.79
N ARG A 131 29.56 20.22 3.99
CA ARG A 131 29.17 20.83 5.27
C ARG A 131 27.64 20.95 5.40
N ILE A 132 26.88 20.64 4.36
CA ILE A 132 25.42 20.53 4.42
C ILE A 132 25.07 19.18 5.05
N THR A 133 24.79 19.19 6.35
CA THR A 133 24.43 17.98 7.10
C THR A 133 22.96 17.63 6.89
N LEU A 134 22.70 16.37 6.55
CA LEU A 134 21.34 15.84 6.46
C LEU A 134 20.84 15.55 7.88
N PRO A 135 19.58 15.87 8.21
CA PRO A 135 19.00 15.45 9.47
C PRO A 135 18.93 13.92 9.53
N ASP A 136 19.09 13.36 10.73
CA ASP A 136 18.86 11.95 10.97
C ASP A 136 17.41 11.62 10.66
N ARG A 137 17.17 10.50 9.96
CA ARG A 137 15.83 9.99 9.70
C ARG A 137 15.55 8.85 10.66
N ASP A 138 14.65 9.06 11.60
CA ASP A 138 14.06 7.95 12.33
C ASP A 138 13.26 7.10 11.34
N VAL A 139 13.72 5.86 11.14
CA VAL A 139 12.90 4.87 10.45
C VAL A 139 11.77 4.53 11.41
N GLN A 140 10.53 4.75 10.99
CA GLN A 140 9.38 4.33 11.79
C GLN A 140 9.47 2.81 12.04
N GLY A 141 9.53 2.46 13.31
CA GLY A 141 9.76 1.12 13.83
C GLY A 141 8.59 0.16 13.63
N ALA A 142 8.68 -0.97 14.35
CA ALA A 142 7.56 -1.86 14.64
C ALA A 142 6.30 -1.05 14.99
N ALA A 143 5.16 -1.49 14.47
CA ALA A 143 3.88 -0.96 14.93
C ALA A 143 3.66 -1.39 16.38
N THR A 144 3.22 -0.46 17.23
CA THR A 144 2.70 -0.82 18.55
C THR A 144 1.39 -1.61 18.42
N GLU A 145 1.00 -2.31 19.47
CA GLU A 145 -0.25 -3.08 19.50
C GLU A 145 -1.47 -2.21 19.15
N ASP A 146 -1.56 -1.02 19.74
CA ASP A 146 -2.62 -0.03 19.47
C ASP A 146 -2.59 0.47 18.01
N GLU A 147 -1.44 0.44 17.34
CA GLU A 147 -1.33 0.82 15.94
C GLU A 147 -1.65 -0.32 14.98
N MET A 148 -1.63 -1.59 15.40
CA MET A 148 -1.85 -2.72 14.51
C MET A 148 -3.34 -2.92 14.21
N LEU A 149 -3.70 -2.98 12.93
CA LEU A 149 -5.05 -3.38 12.50
C LEU A 149 -5.26 -4.84 12.84
N THR A 150 -6.16 -5.14 13.78
CA THR A 150 -6.59 -6.50 14.15
C THR A 150 -7.20 -7.26 12.95
N PRO A 151 -7.23 -8.60 13.00
CA PRO A 151 -7.94 -9.42 12.01
C PRO A 151 -9.36 -8.93 11.71
N GLU A 152 -10.11 -8.58 12.76
CA GLU A 152 -11.48 -8.09 12.68
C GLU A 152 -11.55 -6.72 11.99
N GLU A 153 -10.65 -5.79 12.33
CA GLU A 153 -10.58 -4.47 11.69
C GLU A 153 -10.28 -4.59 10.18
N VAL A 154 -9.42 -5.54 9.78
CA VAL A 154 -9.15 -5.83 8.36
C VAL A 154 -10.39 -6.37 7.67
N GLU A 155 -11.15 -7.27 8.29
CA GLU A 155 -12.41 -7.76 7.72
C GLU A 155 -13.47 -6.64 7.62
N ARG A 156 -13.59 -5.76 8.62
CA ARG A 156 -14.47 -4.57 8.52
C ARG A 156 -14.08 -3.67 7.35
N LEU A 157 -12.79 -3.44 7.11
CA LEU A 157 -12.31 -2.68 5.94
C LEU A 157 -12.71 -3.35 4.62
N LYS A 158 -12.57 -4.67 4.54
CA LYS A 158 -12.93 -5.47 3.36
C LYS A 158 -14.44 -5.45 3.11
N ASP A 159 -15.25 -5.54 4.16
CA ASP A 159 -16.71 -5.53 4.06
C ASP A 159 -17.26 -4.12 3.81
N ALA A 160 -16.56 -3.08 4.27
CA ALA A 160 -16.85 -1.71 3.87
C ALA A 160 -16.59 -1.47 2.38
N ALA A 161 -15.76 -2.24 1.68
CA ALA A 161 -15.46 -2.00 0.27
C ALA A 161 -16.72 -2.10 -0.63
N ASN A 162 -16.99 -1.06 -1.44
CA ASN A 162 -18.17 -1.00 -2.32
C ASN A 162 -18.06 -1.89 -3.58
N HIS A 163 -16.89 -2.45 -3.84
CA HIS A 163 -16.64 -3.19 -5.07
C HIS A 163 -15.67 -4.37 -4.81
N PRO A 164 -15.87 -5.54 -5.46
CA PRO A 164 -14.98 -6.69 -5.30
C PRO A 164 -13.50 -6.40 -5.59
N ARG A 165 -13.21 -5.49 -6.53
CA ARG A 165 -11.85 -4.97 -6.78
C ARG A 165 -11.20 -4.42 -5.52
N ASP A 166 -11.92 -3.54 -4.82
CA ASP A 166 -11.40 -2.78 -3.69
C ASP A 166 -11.20 -3.72 -2.49
N ARG A 167 -12.13 -4.66 -2.30
CA ARG A 167 -12.02 -5.76 -1.33
C ARG A 167 -10.77 -6.62 -1.58
N ALA A 168 -10.55 -7.05 -2.82
CA ALA A 168 -9.39 -7.85 -3.19
C ALA A 168 -8.07 -7.09 -3.04
N LEU A 169 -8.08 -5.78 -3.31
CA LEU A 169 -6.93 -4.92 -3.12
C LEU A 169 -6.57 -4.80 -1.64
N ILE A 170 -7.54 -4.51 -0.76
CA ILE A 170 -7.34 -4.48 0.70
C ILE A 170 -6.84 -5.83 1.21
N ALA A 171 -7.43 -6.94 0.72
CA ALA A 171 -7.01 -8.27 1.11
C ALA A 171 -5.54 -8.52 0.75
N LEU A 172 -5.08 -8.19 -0.46
CA LEU A 172 -3.68 -8.39 -0.86
C LEU A 172 -2.71 -7.46 -0.10
N LEU A 173 -3.13 -6.22 0.20
CA LEU A 173 -2.37 -5.33 1.08
C LEU A 173 -2.16 -5.96 2.46
N ALA A 174 -3.22 -6.46 3.09
CA ALA A 174 -3.13 -7.09 4.41
C ALA A 174 -2.36 -8.42 4.41
N ASP A 175 -2.38 -9.14 3.28
CA ASP A 175 -1.79 -10.46 3.13
C ASP A 175 -0.25 -10.41 3.05
N VAL A 176 0.28 -9.65 2.08
CA VAL A 176 1.72 -9.67 1.74
C VAL A 176 2.34 -8.28 1.57
N CYS A 177 1.57 -7.23 1.84
CA CYS A 177 2.08 -5.87 1.98
C CYS A 177 3.00 -5.37 0.86
N PRO A 178 2.65 -5.59 -0.42
CA PRO A 178 3.48 -5.10 -1.52
C PRO A 178 3.64 -3.58 -1.44
N ARG A 179 4.78 -3.06 -1.91
CA ARG A 179 4.91 -1.61 -2.12
C ARG A 179 3.80 -1.15 -3.06
N VAL A 180 3.25 0.03 -2.83
CA VAL A 180 2.10 0.53 -3.60
C VAL A 180 2.34 0.59 -5.11
N THR A 181 3.55 0.98 -5.53
CA THR A 181 3.94 1.01 -6.96
C THR A 181 3.96 -0.38 -7.57
N LEU A 182 4.39 -1.39 -6.81
CA LEU A 182 4.37 -2.79 -7.23
C LEU A 182 2.93 -3.26 -7.35
N LEU A 183 2.13 -3.05 -6.29
CA LEU A 183 0.73 -3.46 -6.23
C LEU A 183 -0.07 -2.93 -7.44
N LEU A 184 0.01 -1.62 -7.68
CA LEU A 184 -0.73 -0.96 -8.75
C LEU A 184 -0.19 -1.27 -10.14
N GLY A 185 1.08 -1.70 -10.23
CA GLY A 185 1.73 -2.10 -11.47
C GLY A 185 1.45 -3.53 -11.92
N LEU A 186 0.74 -4.33 -11.12
CA LEU A 186 0.35 -5.70 -11.47
C LEU A 186 -0.65 -5.72 -12.62
N ARG A 187 -0.52 -6.73 -13.48
CA ARG A 187 -1.45 -7.07 -14.56
C ARG A 187 -2.18 -8.38 -14.26
N VAL A 188 -3.26 -8.64 -14.98
CA VAL A 188 -4.01 -9.91 -14.83
C VAL A 188 -3.12 -11.12 -15.06
N GLY A 189 -2.17 -11.07 -16.01
CA GLY A 189 -1.23 -12.16 -16.29
C GLY A 189 -0.11 -12.32 -15.25
N ASP A 190 0.03 -11.38 -14.32
CA ASP A 190 1.08 -11.42 -13.29
C ASP A 190 0.66 -12.21 -12.05
N VAL A 191 -0.61 -12.67 -11.99
CA VAL A 191 -1.15 -13.45 -10.85
C VAL A 191 -1.44 -14.90 -11.25
N SER A 192 -1.03 -15.84 -10.41
CA SER A 192 -1.36 -17.26 -10.50
C SER A 192 -2.14 -17.68 -9.26
N LEU A 193 -3.45 -17.87 -9.42
CA LEU A 193 -4.38 -18.13 -8.32
C LEU A 193 -4.81 -19.61 -8.22
N ASP A 194 -4.41 -20.42 -9.19
CA ASP A 194 -4.72 -21.84 -9.28
C ASP A 194 -3.60 -22.70 -8.66
N GLY A 195 -3.93 -23.93 -8.26
CA GLY A 195 -2.99 -24.85 -7.60
C GLY A 195 -2.88 -24.65 -6.08
N ASP A 196 -1.87 -25.28 -5.47
CA ASP A 196 -1.66 -25.27 -4.01
C ASP A 196 -0.77 -24.10 -3.55
N GLU A 197 0.01 -23.52 -4.46
CA GLU A 197 0.99 -22.45 -4.20
C GLU A 197 0.67 -21.23 -5.07
N PRO A 198 -0.34 -20.42 -4.73
CA PRO A 198 -0.67 -19.21 -5.49
C PRO A 198 0.42 -18.14 -5.28
N TRP A 199 0.64 -17.33 -6.30
CA TRP A 199 1.69 -16.30 -6.29
C TRP A 199 1.32 -15.14 -7.23
N PHE A 200 1.99 -14.00 -7.05
CA PHE A 200 2.07 -12.95 -8.05
C PHE A 200 3.52 -12.62 -8.36
N ARG A 201 3.79 -12.09 -9.55
CA ARG A 201 5.13 -11.65 -9.95
C ARG A 201 5.14 -10.14 -10.15
N PRO A 202 6.18 -9.42 -9.72
CA PRO A 202 6.34 -8.01 -10.07
C PRO A 202 6.35 -7.83 -11.59
N ASN A 203 5.63 -6.81 -12.10
CA ASN A 203 5.65 -6.48 -13.52
C ASN A 203 7.02 -5.87 -13.89
N PRO A 204 7.84 -6.53 -14.72
CA PRO A 204 9.21 -6.07 -15.02
C PRO A 204 9.24 -4.79 -15.85
N ASN A 205 8.10 -4.35 -16.39
CA ASN A 205 8.00 -3.15 -17.20
C ASN A 205 7.67 -1.89 -16.37
N VAL A 206 7.46 -2.02 -15.06
CA VAL A 206 7.23 -0.86 -14.20
C VAL A 206 8.50 -0.02 -14.16
N GLU A 207 8.36 1.25 -14.51
CA GLU A 207 9.50 2.14 -14.74
C GLU A 207 10.10 2.70 -13.44
N ASP A 208 9.30 2.81 -12.37
CA ASP A 208 9.73 3.32 -11.05
C ASP A 208 9.18 2.48 -9.90
N GLY A 209 9.93 2.44 -8.78
CA GLY A 209 9.45 1.84 -7.53
C GLY A 209 9.70 0.34 -7.37
N HIS A 210 10.35 -0.30 -8.35
CA HIS A 210 10.85 -1.69 -8.26
C HIS A 210 12.33 -1.79 -7.85
N LYS A 211 12.96 -0.69 -7.39
CA LYS A 211 14.38 -0.71 -7.01
C LYS A 211 14.63 -1.74 -5.90
N GLY A 212 15.45 -2.75 -6.22
CA GLY A 212 15.81 -3.84 -5.31
C GLY A 212 14.73 -4.90 -5.11
N VAL A 213 13.75 -4.97 -6.02
CA VAL A 213 12.77 -6.06 -6.11
C VAL A 213 13.14 -6.90 -7.33
N ASP A 214 13.40 -8.20 -7.11
CA ASP A 214 13.58 -9.17 -8.19
C ASP A 214 12.23 -9.54 -8.81
N ASP A 215 12.23 -9.98 -10.07
CA ASP A 215 11.02 -10.48 -10.76
C ASP A 215 10.62 -11.89 -10.30
N ASP A 216 11.00 -12.27 -9.08
CA ASP A 216 10.68 -13.56 -8.52
C ASP A 216 9.22 -13.63 -8.04
N PRO A 217 8.57 -14.81 -8.12
CA PRO A 217 7.23 -14.99 -7.57
C PRO A 217 7.17 -14.73 -6.07
N ILE A 218 6.24 -13.87 -5.66
CA ILE A 218 5.90 -13.63 -4.26
C ILE A 218 4.63 -14.44 -3.94
N PRO A 219 4.62 -15.23 -2.86
CA PRO A 219 3.47 -16.06 -2.52
C PRO A 219 2.23 -15.19 -2.23
N ILE A 220 1.06 -15.73 -2.50
CA ILE A 220 -0.23 -15.21 -2.03
C ILE A 220 -0.68 -16.15 -0.91
N LEU A 221 -1.08 -15.63 0.25
CA LEU A 221 -1.48 -16.47 1.37
C LEU A 221 -3.00 -16.40 1.54
N TYR A 222 -3.48 -15.42 2.28
CA TYR A 222 -4.87 -15.33 2.72
C TYR A 222 -5.79 -14.65 1.70
N SER A 223 -5.24 -13.83 0.79
CA SER A 223 -6.02 -13.02 -0.17
C SER A 223 -6.45 -13.77 -1.43
N ARG A 224 -6.10 -15.05 -1.55
CA ARG A 224 -6.34 -15.87 -2.76
C ARG A 224 -7.80 -15.85 -3.20
N GLY A 225 -8.73 -16.02 -2.28
CA GLY A 225 -10.14 -16.17 -2.65
C GLY A 225 -10.73 -14.87 -3.18
N GLU A 226 -10.40 -13.74 -2.55
CA GLU A 226 -10.83 -12.41 -2.95
C GLU A 226 -10.26 -12.05 -4.32
N LEU A 227 -8.96 -12.33 -4.53
CA LEU A 227 -8.33 -12.17 -5.83
C LEU A 227 -8.99 -13.05 -6.90
N ARG A 228 -9.33 -14.29 -6.57
CA ARG A 228 -9.95 -15.21 -7.54
C ARG A 228 -11.37 -14.79 -7.89
N SER A 229 -12.15 -14.36 -6.90
CA SER A 229 -13.48 -13.77 -7.13
C SER A 229 -13.35 -12.54 -8.03
N TRP A 230 -12.44 -11.62 -7.70
CA TRP A 230 -12.20 -10.42 -8.50
C TRP A 230 -11.82 -10.75 -9.95
N VAL A 231 -10.73 -11.50 -10.15
CA VAL A 231 -10.17 -11.80 -11.49
C VAL A 231 -11.13 -12.62 -12.34
N ASN A 232 -11.77 -13.64 -11.78
CA ASN A 232 -12.55 -14.59 -12.57
C ASN A 232 -14.00 -14.17 -12.80
N GLN A 233 -14.57 -13.32 -11.94
CA GLN A 233 -16.02 -13.02 -11.96
C GLN A 233 -16.33 -11.55 -12.24
N HIS A 234 -15.50 -10.62 -11.76
CA HIS A 234 -15.83 -9.19 -11.76
C HIS A 234 -14.89 -8.32 -12.59
N HIS A 235 -13.69 -8.82 -12.93
CA HIS A 235 -12.72 -8.04 -13.69
C HIS A 235 -13.29 -7.68 -15.08
N PRO A 236 -13.23 -6.39 -15.50
CA PRO A 236 -13.84 -5.95 -16.75
C PRO A 236 -13.14 -6.47 -18.01
N ASP A 237 -11.93 -7.02 -17.85
CA ASP A 237 -11.04 -7.39 -18.95
C ASP A 237 -10.08 -8.53 -18.59
N PRO A 238 -10.33 -9.78 -19.00
CA PRO A 238 -9.53 -10.93 -18.58
C PRO A 238 -8.19 -11.08 -19.34
N ARG A 239 -7.78 -10.10 -20.16
CA ARG A 239 -6.55 -10.17 -20.94
C ARG A 239 -5.32 -9.97 -20.05
N ASP A 240 -4.28 -10.79 -20.26
CA ASP A 240 -3.05 -10.81 -19.45
C ASP A 240 -2.37 -9.44 -19.26
N HIS A 241 -2.45 -8.55 -20.26
CA HIS A 241 -1.80 -7.24 -20.22
C HIS A 241 -2.67 -6.13 -19.62
N ALA A 242 -3.91 -6.42 -19.26
CA ALA A 242 -4.78 -5.47 -18.58
C ALA A 242 -4.28 -5.25 -17.14
N PRO A 243 -4.37 -4.03 -16.59
CA PRO A 243 -4.05 -3.78 -15.19
C PRO A 243 -4.92 -4.68 -14.30
N LEU A 244 -4.33 -5.31 -13.27
CA LEU A 244 -5.08 -6.09 -12.28
C LEU A 244 -6.06 -5.20 -11.51
N TRP A 245 -5.69 -3.92 -11.35
CA TRP A 245 -6.46 -2.89 -10.66
C TRP A 245 -6.84 -1.78 -11.65
N PRO A 246 -7.84 -1.97 -12.51
CA PRO A 246 -8.23 -0.95 -13.47
C PRO A 246 -9.17 0.09 -12.87
N VAL A 247 -9.26 1.28 -13.46
CA VAL A 247 -10.37 2.20 -13.23
C VAL A 247 -11.68 1.56 -13.70
N LEU A 248 -12.73 1.63 -12.87
CA LEU A 248 -14.02 1.02 -13.20
C LEU A 248 -14.84 1.90 -14.15
N LYS A 249 -14.89 3.20 -13.86
CA LYS A 249 -15.60 4.17 -14.67
C LYS A 249 -14.68 4.73 -15.75
N GLY A 250 -15.11 4.65 -17.01
CA GLY A 250 -14.34 5.14 -18.15
C GLY A 250 -13.20 4.22 -18.58
N TYR A 251 -13.31 2.91 -18.29
CA TYR A 251 -12.36 1.91 -18.77
C TYR A 251 -12.32 1.88 -20.30
N ASP A 252 -11.15 2.14 -20.88
CA ASP A 252 -10.90 2.08 -22.32
C ASP A 252 -10.37 0.68 -22.70
N ARG A 253 -11.21 -0.09 -23.40
CA ARG A 253 -10.85 -1.45 -23.86
C ARG A 253 -9.84 -1.45 -25.00
N GLU A 254 -9.72 -0.35 -25.74
CA GLU A 254 -8.75 -0.19 -26.81
C GLU A 254 -7.35 0.11 -26.24
N ASN A 255 -7.29 0.80 -25.09
CA ASN A 255 -6.05 1.15 -24.40
C ASN A 255 -6.06 0.71 -22.92
N PRO A 256 -6.18 -0.60 -22.63
CA PRO A 256 -6.37 -1.10 -21.27
C PRO A 256 -5.20 -0.78 -20.34
N GLN A 257 -3.97 -0.75 -20.87
CA GLN A 257 -2.76 -0.41 -20.09
C GLN A 257 -2.82 1.01 -19.51
N GLN A 258 -3.56 1.93 -20.13
CA GLN A 258 -3.74 3.32 -19.68
C GLN A 258 -4.89 3.49 -18.67
N CYS A 259 -5.47 2.38 -18.23
CA CYS A 259 -6.62 2.35 -17.34
C CYS A 259 -6.28 1.84 -15.94
N ALA A 260 -5.01 1.89 -15.50
CA ALA A 260 -4.65 1.49 -14.14
C ALA A 260 -5.23 2.43 -13.07
N LEU A 261 -5.42 1.91 -11.86
CA LEU A 261 -5.74 2.69 -10.67
C LEU A 261 -4.51 3.50 -10.25
N GLY A 262 -4.67 4.81 -10.07
CA GLY A 262 -3.59 5.68 -9.60
C GLY A 262 -3.42 5.62 -8.08
N ASP A 263 -2.21 5.96 -7.62
CA ASP A 263 -1.82 5.98 -6.21
C ASP A 263 -2.72 6.89 -5.34
N ASP A 264 -3.00 8.11 -5.79
CA ASP A 264 -3.90 9.03 -5.07
C ASP A 264 -5.30 8.44 -4.91
N ARG A 265 -5.84 7.79 -5.95
CA ARG A 265 -7.17 7.18 -5.88
C ARG A 265 -7.19 5.96 -4.96
N LEU A 266 -6.09 5.21 -4.86
CA LEU A 266 -5.97 4.13 -3.88
C LEU A 266 -6.04 4.69 -2.45
N ARG A 267 -5.32 5.78 -2.16
CA ARG A 267 -5.39 6.42 -0.84
C ARG A 267 -6.79 6.89 -0.50
N ASP A 268 -7.47 7.55 -1.44
CA ASP A 268 -8.86 7.97 -1.27
C ASP A 268 -9.78 6.78 -0.97
N LEU A 269 -9.62 5.68 -1.71
CA LEU A 269 -10.40 4.46 -1.51
C LEU A 269 -10.19 3.86 -0.11
N LEU A 270 -8.94 3.82 0.36
CA LEU A 270 -8.64 3.28 1.69
C LEU A 270 -9.23 4.17 2.80
N ALA A 271 -9.13 5.49 2.65
CA ALA A 271 -9.76 6.44 3.57
C ALA A 271 -11.29 6.29 3.57
N GLU A 272 -11.92 6.23 2.39
CA GLU A 272 -13.37 6.00 2.25
C GLU A 272 -13.83 4.67 2.89
N CYS A 273 -13.00 3.62 2.85
CA CYS A 273 -13.28 2.35 3.52
C CYS A 273 -13.09 2.45 5.03
N ALA A 274 -12.03 3.13 5.50
CA ALA A 274 -11.77 3.32 6.93
C ALA A 274 -12.89 4.12 7.61
N ASP A 275 -13.33 5.21 6.98
CA ASP A 275 -14.44 6.05 7.47
C ASP A 275 -15.74 5.23 7.60
N ARG A 276 -16.04 4.37 6.62
CA ARG A 276 -17.25 3.53 6.63
C ARG A 276 -17.15 2.35 7.58
N ALA A 277 -15.94 1.90 7.87
CA ALA A 277 -15.66 0.85 8.84
C ALA A 277 -15.54 1.39 10.27
N ASP A 278 -15.73 2.69 10.50
CA ASP A 278 -15.57 3.36 11.80
C ASP A 278 -14.24 2.98 12.48
N LEU A 279 -13.14 3.21 11.74
CA LEU A 279 -11.78 2.95 12.20
C LEU A 279 -11.07 4.22 12.63
N ASP A 280 -10.64 4.25 13.89
CA ASP A 280 -9.77 5.30 14.42
C ASP A 280 -8.31 5.17 13.95
N LYS A 281 -7.90 3.96 13.53
CA LYS A 281 -6.53 3.66 13.11
C LYS A 281 -6.30 4.06 11.65
N PRO A 282 -5.11 4.57 11.29
CA PRO A 282 -4.76 4.84 9.90
C PRO A 282 -4.87 3.58 9.04
N ALA A 283 -5.39 3.70 7.81
CA ALA A 283 -5.53 2.58 6.86
C ALA A 283 -4.72 2.82 5.57
N GLU A 284 -3.58 3.50 5.67
CA GLU A 284 -2.74 3.82 4.51
C GLU A 284 -1.87 2.62 4.06
N PRO A 285 -1.41 2.55 2.79
CA PRO A 285 -0.58 1.44 2.33
C PRO A 285 0.70 1.21 3.16
N HIS A 286 1.32 2.29 3.65
CA HIS A 286 2.49 2.20 4.53
C HIS A 286 2.15 1.62 5.90
N HIS A 287 0.94 1.87 6.40
CA HIS A 287 0.45 1.32 7.65
C HIS A 287 0.24 -0.18 7.54
N PHE A 288 -0.48 -0.66 6.52
CA PHE A 288 -0.60 -2.09 6.22
C PHE A 288 0.76 -2.77 6.20
N ARG A 289 1.71 -2.17 5.46
CA ARG A 289 3.07 -2.70 5.36
C ARG A 289 3.79 -2.79 6.69
N ARG A 290 3.70 -1.75 7.53
CA ARG A 290 4.29 -1.75 8.87
C ARG A 290 3.68 -2.85 9.74
N VAL A 291 2.35 -3.00 9.70
CA VAL A 291 1.62 -4.01 10.48
C VAL A 291 2.00 -5.43 10.07
N ALA A 292 1.98 -5.78 8.79
CA ALA A 292 2.31 -7.16 8.42
C ALA A 292 3.80 -7.49 8.57
N LEU A 293 4.71 -6.53 8.35
CA LEU A 293 6.14 -6.76 8.62
C LEU A 293 6.40 -6.99 10.11
N THR A 294 5.72 -6.23 10.97
CA THR A 294 5.74 -6.45 12.43
C THR A 294 5.22 -7.86 12.74
N ARG A 295 4.06 -8.26 12.23
CA ARG A 295 3.50 -9.61 12.43
C ARG A 295 4.43 -10.73 11.95
N MET A 296 4.93 -10.63 10.72
CA MET A 296 5.81 -11.63 10.13
C MET A 296 7.13 -11.73 10.91
N SER A 297 7.72 -10.60 11.30
CA SER A 297 8.99 -10.57 12.05
C SER A 297 8.88 -11.17 13.45
N ASN A 298 7.69 -11.19 14.03
CA ASN A 298 7.44 -11.75 15.36
C ASN A 298 6.76 -13.14 15.29
N SER A 299 6.59 -13.70 14.08
CA SER A 299 6.10 -15.07 13.89
C SER A 299 7.23 -16.08 14.00
N ASP A 300 6.96 -17.21 14.66
CA ASP A 300 7.84 -18.37 14.74
C ASP A 300 7.86 -19.25 13.47
N ARG A 301 7.00 -18.93 12.49
CA ARG A 301 6.77 -19.76 11.30
C ARG A 301 7.60 -19.38 10.09
N LEU A 302 8.18 -18.17 10.08
CA LEU A 302 8.91 -17.64 8.94
C LEU A 302 10.33 -17.27 9.34
N THR A 303 11.28 -17.62 8.47
CA THR A 303 12.66 -17.20 8.59
C THR A 303 12.85 -15.76 8.10
N PRO A 304 13.88 -15.03 8.58
CA PRO A 304 14.23 -13.72 8.06
C PRO A 304 14.41 -13.66 6.53
N GLN A 305 14.88 -14.75 5.91
CA GLN A 305 15.03 -14.87 4.46
C GLN A 305 13.66 -14.88 3.77
N GLU A 306 12.69 -15.65 4.27
CA GLU A 306 11.34 -15.74 3.71
C GLU A 306 10.59 -14.40 3.86
N ILE A 307 10.74 -13.71 5.00
CA ILE A 307 10.11 -12.40 5.20
C ILE A 307 10.73 -11.37 4.25
N THR A 308 12.05 -11.39 4.06
CA THR A 308 12.76 -10.51 3.12
C THR A 308 12.30 -10.75 1.67
N HIS A 309 12.06 -12.01 1.30
CA HIS A 309 11.50 -12.40 0.01
C HIS A 309 10.08 -11.83 -0.18
N ILE A 310 9.18 -12.05 0.78
CA ILE A 310 7.81 -11.52 0.75
C ILE A 310 7.82 -9.98 0.68
N ALA A 311 8.69 -9.34 1.47
CA ALA A 311 8.79 -7.89 1.53
C ALA A 311 9.40 -7.27 0.25
N GLY A 312 10.08 -8.04 -0.59
CA GLY A 312 10.86 -7.54 -1.73
C GLY A 312 12.00 -6.62 -1.28
N TRP A 313 12.80 -7.07 -0.30
CA TRP A 313 13.95 -6.34 0.21
C TRP A 313 15.26 -6.96 -0.24
N ALA A 314 16.26 -6.11 -0.51
CA ALA A 314 17.62 -6.55 -0.85
C ALA A 314 18.48 -6.89 0.38
N SER A 315 18.04 -6.54 1.59
CA SER A 315 18.80 -6.72 2.84
C SER A 315 17.88 -7.07 4.00
N GLN A 316 18.36 -7.98 4.85
CA GLN A 316 17.69 -8.41 6.09
C GLN A 316 17.80 -7.40 7.22
N GLN A 317 18.74 -6.43 7.15
CA GLN A 317 18.93 -5.42 8.21
C GLN A 317 17.65 -4.61 8.48
N MET A 318 16.79 -4.48 7.47
CA MET A 318 15.49 -3.82 7.62
C MET A 318 14.56 -4.53 8.61
N LEU A 319 14.74 -5.83 8.87
CA LEU A 319 13.94 -6.59 9.83
C LEU A 319 14.20 -6.19 11.28
N GLU A 320 15.41 -5.74 11.61
CA GLU A 320 15.79 -5.35 12.98
C GLU A 320 14.88 -4.24 13.53
N VAL A 321 14.31 -3.42 12.64
CA VAL A 321 13.41 -2.32 12.98
C VAL A 321 12.01 -2.81 13.38
N TYR A 322 11.64 -4.06 13.05
CA TYR A 322 10.33 -4.67 13.29
C TYR A 322 10.34 -5.79 14.36
N ASP A 323 11.50 -6.28 14.76
CA ASP A 323 11.67 -7.29 15.82
C ASP A 323 11.62 -6.63 17.21
N TYR A 324 10.58 -6.91 17.99
CA TYR A 324 10.50 -6.49 19.40
C TYR A 324 10.67 -7.66 20.38
N THR A 325 11.00 -8.86 19.88
CA THR A 325 11.16 -10.03 20.74
C THR A 325 12.24 -9.79 21.79
N THR A 326 11.91 -10.13 23.04
CA THR A 326 12.85 -10.10 24.14
C THR A 326 13.86 -11.23 24.01
N ALA A 327 15.01 -11.10 24.68
CA ALA A 327 15.98 -12.20 24.74
C ALA A 327 15.38 -13.46 25.40
N GLU A 328 14.44 -13.29 26.33
CA GLU A 328 13.74 -14.39 27.00
C GLU A 328 12.82 -15.15 26.02
N GLU A 329 12.00 -14.44 25.26
CA GLU A 329 11.13 -15.01 24.22
C GLU A 329 11.95 -15.71 23.13
N ARG A 330 13.04 -15.10 22.65
CA ARG A 330 13.95 -15.74 21.68
C ARG A 330 14.55 -17.03 22.23
N ASN A 331 15.00 -17.04 23.47
CA ASN A 331 15.56 -18.25 24.09
C ASN A 331 14.48 -19.33 24.26
N ALA A 332 13.27 -18.95 24.66
CA ALA A 332 12.14 -19.88 24.80
C ALA A 332 11.79 -20.52 23.44
N ALA A 333 11.66 -19.72 22.38
CA ALA A 333 11.41 -20.20 21.03
C ALA A 333 12.52 -21.14 20.54
N ILE A 334 13.81 -20.79 20.74
CA ILE A 334 14.93 -21.67 20.36
C ILE A 334 14.86 -23.02 21.09
N HIS A 335 14.55 -23.02 22.39
CA HIS A 335 14.42 -24.24 23.17
C HIS A 335 13.21 -25.09 22.70
N GLU A 336 12.11 -24.46 22.32
CA GLU A 336 10.93 -25.15 21.78
C GLU A 336 11.19 -25.72 20.38
N THR A 337 11.64 -24.91 19.42
CA THR A 337 11.89 -25.31 18.03
C THR A 337 12.89 -26.48 17.95
N LEU A 338 13.89 -26.50 18.83
CA LEU A 338 14.90 -27.57 18.87
C LEU A 338 14.51 -28.74 19.80
N GLY A 339 13.31 -28.71 20.41
CA GLY A 339 12.78 -29.79 21.23
C GLY A 339 13.43 -29.95 22.61
N PHE A 340 14.06 -28.88 23.13
CA PHE A 340 14.63 -28.82 24.48
C PHE A 340 13.64 -28.36 25.56
N SER A 341 12.46 -27.87 25.18
CA SER A 341 11.34 -27.56 26.08
C SER A 341 10.01 -27.92 25.45
N ASP A 342 9.05 -28.38 26.25
CA ASP A 342 7.71 -28.79 25.80
C ASP A 342 6.77 -27.62 25.45
N GLY A 343 7.30 -26.39 25.29
CA GLY A 343 6.53 -25.17 25.00
C GLY A 343 5.61 -24.77 26.15
N LYS A 344 5.85 -23.63 26.81
CA LYS A 344 4.74 -22.93 27.46
C LYS A 344 4.11 -22.10 26.36
N SER A 345 2.91 -22.50 25.95
CA SER A 345 2.01 -21.69 25.14
C SER A 345 2.00 -20.28 25.73
N GLY A 346 2.67 -19.34 25.08
CA GLY A 346 2.25 -17.95 25.20
C GLY A 346 0.80 -17.95 24.76
N ASP A 347 -0.09 -17.38 25.57
CA ASP A 347 -1.43 -17.09 25.09
C ASP A 347 -1.25 -16.32 23.78
N GLY A 348 -1.76 -16.89 22.68
CA GLY A 348 -1.63 -16.31 21.35
C GLY A 348 -2.04 -14.85 21.40
N THR A 349 -1.28 -14.00 20.71
CA THR A 349 -1.65 -12.59 20.68
C THR A 349 -2.95 -12.46 19.87
N ASP A 350 -3.84 -11.53 20.23
CA ASP A 350 -5.09 -11.25 19.48
C ASP A 350 -4.81 -10.77 18.02
N LEU A 351 -3.55 -10.74 17.60
CA LEU A 351 -3.06 -10.38 16.28
C LEU A 351 -2.79 -11.59 15.39
N ASP A 352 -2.84 -12.81 15.95
CA ASP A 352 -2.55 -14.05 15.23
C ASP A 352 -3.67 -14.37 14.23
N MET A 353 -3.33 -14.25 12.93
CA MET A 353 -4.20 -14.58 11.79
C MET A 353 -4.18 -16.07 11.48
N ASP A 354 -4.42 -16.90 12.50
CA ASP A 354 -4.30 -18.35 12.34
C ASP A 354 -5.35 -18.89 11.36
N PRO A 355 -4.95 -19.65 10.33
CA PRO A 355 -5.87 -20.06 9.29
C PRO A 355 -6.83 -21.14 9.81
N VAL A 356 -8.12 -20.92 9.61
CA VAL A 356 -9.15 -21.94 9.79
C VAL A 356 -9.52 -22.56 8.45
N ALA A 357 -9.85 -23.85 8.44
CA ALA A 357 -10.30 -24.53 7.24
C ALA A 357 -11.80 -24.26 7.03
N CYS A 358 -12.16 -23.74 5.85
CA CYS A 358 -13.57 -23.59 5.49
C CYS A 358 -14.31 -24.94 5.61
N PRO A 359 -15.47 -25.01 6.32
CA PRO A 359 -16.17 -26.27 6.53
C PRO A 359 -16.77 -26.84 5.24
N ASN A 360 -16.99 -25.99 4.23
CA ASN A 360 -17.55 -26.39 2.94
C ASN A 360 -16.45 -26.83 1.95
N CYS A 361 -15.49 -25.95 1.62
CA CYS A 361 -14.50 -26.21 0.57
C CYS A 361 -13.07 -26.44 1.07
N ARG A 362 -12.84 -26.42 2.39
CA ARG A 362 -11.53 -26.62 3.07
C ARG A 362 -10.43 -25.61 2.73
N THR A 363 -10.72 -24.57 1.95
CA THR A 363 -9.80 -23.45 1.74
C THR A 363 -9.43 -22.85 3.09
N LYS A 364 -8.13 -22.60 3.30
CA LYS A 364 -7.63 -21.87 4.47
C LYS A 364 -8.04 -20.42 4.36
N VAL A 365 -8.70 -19.91 5.40
CA VAL A 365 -9.14 -18.51 5.49
C VAL A 365 -8.67 -17.93 6.81
N PRO A 366 -8.49 -16.61 6.93
CA PRO A 366 -8.26 -15.97 8.22
C PRO A 366 -9.30 -16.39 9.26
N SER A 367 -8.90 -16.54 10.52
CA SER A 367 -9.78 -16.87 11.65
C SER A 367 -10.95 -15.90 11.78
N ALA A 368 -10.70 -14.60 11.57
CA ALA A 368 -11.71 -13.55 11.65
C ALA A 368 -12.62 -13.45 10.41
N ALA A 369 -12.34 -14.18 9.33
CA ALA A 369 -13.16 -14.10 8.12
C ALA A 369 -14.62 -14.50 8.44
N HIS A 370 -15.58 -13.70 7.99
CA HIS A 370 -17.01 -14.03 8.12
C HIS A 370 -17.47 -15.03 7.06
N PHE A 371 -16.94 -14.91 5.84
CA PHE A 371 -17.27 -15.75 4.69
C PHE A 371 -16.03 -16.30 4.02
N CYS A 372 -16.13 -17.52 3.51
CA CYS A 372 -15.08 -18.10 2.69
C CYS A 372 -15.00 -17.37 1.36
N PRO A 373 -13.86 -16.80 0.95
CA PRO A 373 -13.77 -16.08 -0.30
C PRO A 373 -13.75 -17.00 -1.53
N GLN A 374 -13.52 -18.31 -1.33
CA GLN A 374 -13.48 -19.32 -2.40
C GLN A 374 -14.86 -19.84 -2.80
N CYS A 375 -15.68 -20.23 -1.81
CA CYS A 375 -17.01 -20.83 -2.04
C CYS A 375 -18.14 -20.02 -1.41
N GLY A 376 -17.80 -18.99 -0.63
CA GLY A 376 -18.75 -18.07 -0.03
C GLY A 376 -19.56 -18.59 1.15
N ALA A 377 -19.29 -19.81 1.60
CA ALA A 377 -19.90 -20.33 2.83
C ALA A 377 -19.52 -19.46 4.03
N ALA A 378 -20.49 -19.21 4.92
CA ALA A 378 -20.22 -18.61 6.22
C ALA A 378 -19.22 -19.50 6.99
N VAL A 379 -18.15 -18.90 7.49
CA VAL A 379 -17.08 -19.58 8.24
C VAL A 379 -17.15 -19.21 9.72
N ASP A 380 -17.53 -17.97 10.03
CA ASP A 380 -17.87 -17.51 11.37
C ASP A 380 -19.17 -18.17 11.87
N GLU A 381 -19.21 -18.52 13.16
CA GLU A 381 -20.32 -19.28 13.74
C GLU A 381 -21.58 -18.42 13.94
N VAL A 382 -21.40 -17.13 14.28
CA VAL A 382 -22.52 -16.20 14.42
C VAL A 382 -23.17 -15.99 13.05
N VAL A 383 -22.36 -15.70 12.04
CA VAL A 383 -22.83 -15.53 10.65
C VAL A 383 -23.49 -16.81 10.13
N LYS A 384 -22.94 -17.99 10.40
CA LYS A 384 -23.62 -19.26 10.06
C LYS A 384 -25.00 -19.34 10.68
N SER A 385 -25.12 -19.01 11.97
CA SER A 385 -26.41 -19.06 12.67
C SER A 385 -27.42 -18.09 12.08
N GLU A 386 -27.01 -16.88 11.71
CA GLU A 386 -27.90 -15.88 11.07
C GLU A 386 -28.36 -16.32 9.68
N VAL A 387 -27.45 -16.89 8.88
CA VAL A 387 -27.75 -17.43 7.56
C VAL A 387 -28.76 -18.58 7.67
N GLU A 388 -28.54 -19.53 8.58
CA GLU A 388 -29.47 -20.65 8.82
C GLU A 388 -30.82 -20.17 9.37
N ASP A 389 -30.84 -19.17 10.24
CA ASP A 389 -32.06 -18.56 10.75
C ASP A 389 -32.86 -17.85 9.65
N ARG A 390 -32.20 -17.17 8.72
CA ARG A 390 -32.85 -16.56 7.55
C ARG A 390 -33.36 -17.61 6.58
N LYS A 391 -32.60 -18.67 6.32
CA LYS A 391 -33.07 -19.82 5.51
C LYS A 391 -34.30 -20.46 6.13
N ARG A 392 -34.29 -20.71 7.44
CA ARG A 392 -35.44 -21.25 8.18
C ARG A 392 -36.66 -20.35 8.02
N ARG A 393 -36.51 -19.04 8.24
CA ARG A 393 -37.59 -18.07 8.07
C ARG A 393 -38.13 -18.03 6.64
N ALA A 394 -37.26 -18.00 5.63
CA ALA A 394 -37.68 -18.02 4.23
C ALA A 394 -38.41 -19.33 3.87
N THR A 395 -37.94 -20.47 4.37
CA THR A 395 -38.58 -21.77 4.15
C THR A 395 -39.95 -21.83 4.83
N GLU A 396 -40.06 -21.38 6.08
CA GLU A 396 -41.33 -21.29 6.81
C GLU A 396 -42.33 -20.39 6.06
N GLN A 397 -41.88 -19.22 5.60
CA GLN A 397 -42.70 -18.29 4.82
C GLN A 397 -43.15 -18.89 3.49
N SER A 398 -42.33 -19.70 2.82
CA SER A 398 -42.75 -20.40 1.60
C SER A 398 -43.85 -21.43 1.87
N ILE A 399 -43.86 -22.05 3.05
CA ILE A 399 -44.86 -23.06 3.43
C ILE A 399 -46.17 -22.39 3.86
N THR A 400 -46.10 -21.25 4.55
CA THR A 400 -47.26 -20.56 5.12
C THR A 400 -47.88 -19.50 4.21
N ALA A 401 -47.27 -19.17 3.07
CA ALA A 401 -47.79 -18.15 2.16
C ALA A 401 -49.12 -18.58 1.53
N ASP A 402 -50.14 -17.74 1.68
CA ASP A 402 -51.48 -17.95 1.08
C ASP A 402 -51.48 -17.75 -0.45
N ASP A 403 -50.52 -16.98 -0.96
CA ASP A 403 -50.32 -16.69 -2.39
C ASP A 403 -49.22 -17.61 -2.98
N PRO A 404 -49.53 -18.43 -4.00
CA PRO A 404 -48.54 -19.29 -4.66
C PRO A 404 -47.34 -18.53 -5.23
N ASP A 405 -47.54 -17.30 -5.71
CA ASP A 405 -46.43 -16.52 -6.29
C ASP A 405 -45.47 -16.03 -5.19
N ALA A 406 -46.00 -15.62 -4.03
CA ALA A 406 -45.19 -15.29 -2.85
C ALA A 406 -44.42 -16.51 -2.31
N ALA A 407 -45.04 -17.68 -2.28
CA ALA A 407 -44.38 -18.92 -1.86
C ALA A 407 -43.13 -19.23 -2.71
N VAL A 408 -43.26 -19.06 -4.03
CA VAL A 408 -42.15 -19.25 -4.99
C VAL A 408 -41.03 -18.24 -4.76
N VAL A 409 -41.35 -16.99 -4.41
CA VAL A 409 -40.33 -15.96 -4.10
C VAL A 409 -39.52 -16.36 -2.87
N TYR A 410 -40.18 -16.78 -1.79
CA TYR A 410 -39.49 -17.20 -0.56
C TYR A 410 -38.68 -18.48 -0.75
N GLN A 411 -39.18 -19.42 -1.56
CA GLN A 411 -38.41 -20.61 -1.92
C GLN A 411 -37.14 -20.24 -2.70
N LYS A 412 -37.26 -19.36 -3.71
CA LYS A 412 -36.09 -18.86 -4.45
C LYS A 412 -35.13 -18.07 -3.57
N LEU A 413 -35.64 -17.35 -2.57
CA LEU A 413 -34.81 -16.66 -1.57
C LEU A 413 -34.00 -17.67 -0.75
N ALA A 414 -34.63 -18.73 -0.24
CA ALA A 414 -33.95 -19.79 0.50
C ALA A 414 -32.89 -20.49 -0.36
N GLU A 415 -33.23 -20.84 -1.61
CA GLU A 415 -32.28 -21.43 -2.57
C GLU A 415 -31.11 -20.50 -2.87
N ARG A 416 -31.37 -19.18 -2.98
CA ARG A 416 -30.33 -18.18 -3.25
C ARG A 416 -29.42 -17.94 -2.03
N LEU A 417 -29.94 -17.99 -0.81
CA LEU A 417 -29.14 -17.97 0.41
C LEU A 417 -28.21 -19.20 0.54
N ASP A 418 -28.50 -20.29 -0.17
CA ASP A 418 -27.65 -21.49 -0.24
C ASP A 418 -26.58 -21.39 -1.34
N MET A 419 -26.93 -20.77 -2.47
CA MET A 419 -26.16 -20.87 -3.71
C MET A 419 -25.44 -19.57 -4.12
N ASP A 420 -25.81 -18.42 -3.54
CA ASP A 420 -25.31 -17.09 -3.90
C ASP A 420 -24.72 -16.38 -2.66
N PRO A 421 -23.42 -16.59 -2.41
CA PRO A 421 -22.73 -16.00 -1.27
C PRO A 421 -22.61 -14.47 -1.28
N GLU A 422 -22.63 -13.87 -2.46
CA GLU A 422 -22.59 -12.41 -2.61
C GLU A 422 -23.92 -11.81 -2.19
N PHE A 423 -25.02 -12.47 -2.56
CA PHE A 423 -26.36 -12.16 -2.05
C PHE A 423 -26.47 -12.32 -0.54
N VAL A 424 -25.89 -13.38 0.04
CA VAL A 424 -25.86 -13.57 1.51
C VAL A 424 -25.14 -12.40 2.18
N ARG A 425 -23.95 -12.02 1.69
CA ARG A 425 -23.18 -10.88 2.20
C ARG A 425 -23.96 -9.58 2.11
N GLN A 426 -24.53 -9.26 0.95
CA GLN A 426 -25.28 -8.03 0.73
C GLN A 426 -26.53 -7.96 1.62
N ALA A 427 -27.26 -9.07 1.73
CA ALA A 427 -28.44 -9.14 2.58
C ALA A 427 -28.10 -8.93 4.07
N LEU A 428 -26.90 -9.28 4.52
CA LEU A 428 -26.46 -9.09 5.91
C LEU A 428 -25.94 -7.66 6.15
N SER A 429 -25.28 -7.04 5.17
CA SER A 429 -24.85 -5.64 5.26
C SER A 429 -26.00 -4.63 5.26
N ASP A 430 -27.11 -4.92 4.56
CA ASP A 430 -28.27 -4.02 4.47
C ASP A 430 -29.02 -3.83 5.81
N ASP A 431 -28.96 -4.82 6.72
CA ASP A 431 -29.59 -4.77 8.05
C ASP A 431 -28.75 -3.96 9.07
N ALA A 432 -27.42 -3.97 8.95
CA ALA A 432 -26.55 -3.17 9.81
C ALA A 432 -26.80 -1.65 9.65
N GLY A 433 -27.24 -1.21 8.46
CA GLY A 433 -27.64 0.17 8.21
C GLY A 433 -29.05 0.55 8.69
N HIS A 434 -29.91 -0.42 9.03
CA HIS A 434 -31.28 -0.17 9.50
C HIS A 434 -31.43 -0.20 11.03
N ALA A 435 -30.41 -0.68 11.76
CA ALA A 435 -30.44 -0.75 13.22
C ALA A 435 -30.28 0.63 13.93
N ASP A 436 -29.77 1.65 13.23
CA ASP A 436 -29.44 2.97 13.80
C ASP A 436 -30.40 4.12 13.42
N SER A 437 -31.58 3.83 12.88
CA SER A 437 -32.63 4.85 12.69
C SER A 437 -33.68 4.74 13.81
N PRO A 438 -33.59 5.54 14.88
CA PRO A 438 -34.65 5.59 15.87
C PRO A 438 -35.91 6.20 15.22
N SER A 439 -37.01 5.45 15.32
CA SER A 439 -38.36 5.92 14.97
C SER A 439 -38.84 7.01 15.90
#